data_AF-A0A2M8Q3M4-F1
#
_entry.id   AF-A0A2M8Q3M4-F1
#
_cell.length_a   1.000
_cell.length_b   1.000
_cell.length_c   1.000
_cell.angle_alpha   90.00
_cell.angle_beta   90.00
_cell.angle_gamma   90.00
#
_symmetry.space_group_name_H-M   'P 1'
#
loop_
_entity.id
_entity.type
_entity.pdbx_description
1 polymer ?
#
loop_
_entity_poly.entity_id
_entity_poly.type
_entity_poly.pdbx_seq_one_letter_code
_entity_poly.pdbx_strand_id
1 'polypeptide(L)'
;MVESKSSTATERTRRNRRQRITGTQVVFVAILAIGLLLTINFSARITRGRAYRDLKIQVEGTINALQNENIQLRQELEYAQSDAAVEEWAHREAKMVRPGEVLVIPVPGFVLPTPTPRPTPRPLPAEPEAPDVPPADLWWSLFFDSDPPW
;
A
#
# COMPACT_ATOMS: atom_id res chain seq x y z
N MET A 1 91.78 61.16 60.71
CA MET A 1 90.63 61.97 61.18
C MET A 1 89.41 61.36 60.49
N VAL A 2 88.81 60.31 61.08
CA VAL A 2 87.54 60.37 61.86
C VAL A 2 86.37 60.66 60.88
N GLU A 3 85.41 59.79 60.58
CA GLU A 3 84.61 58.92 61.46
C GLU A 3 83.81 57.88 60.64
N SER A 4 83.63 56.67 61.19
CA SER A 4 82.63 55.69 60.75
C SER A 4 81.21 56.19 60.99
N LYS A 5 80.28 55.94 60.05
CA LYS A 5 78.88 55.66 60.38
C LYS A 5 78.27 54.61 59.47
N SER A 6 78.22 53.42 60.05
CA SER A 6 77.31 52.28 59.91
C SER A 6 75.96 52.50 59.22
N SER A 7 75.49 51.41 58.58
CA SER A 7 74.09 50.94 58.53
C SER A 7 73.08 51.81 57.76
N THR A 8 72.18 51.30 56.92
CA THR A 8 71.60 49.96 56.78
C THR A 8 70.92 49.86 55.41
N ALA A 9 70.91 48.66 54.85
CA ALA A 9 70.13 48.28 53.69
C ALA A 9 68.66 48.70 53.85
N THR A 10 68.12 49.47 52.90
CA THR A 10 66.69 49.75 52.86
C THR A 10 65.98 48.53 52.28
N GLU A 11 65.43 47.76 53.21
CA GLU A 11 64.68 46.54 53.03
C GLU A 11 63.44 46.74 52.15
N ARG A 12 63.29 45.87 51.15
CA ARG A 12 62.15 45.78 50.24
C ARG A 12 60.88 45.47 51.01
N THR A 13 60.01 46.45 51.20
CA THR A 13 58.66 46.19 51.73
C THR A 13 57.73 45.71 50.60
N ARG A 14 57.76 44.40 50.30
CA ARG A 14 56.66 43.75 49.59
C ARG A 14 55.43 43.75 50.51
N ARG A 15 54.59 44.77 50.39
CA ARG A 15 53.32 44.89 51.12
C ARG A 15 52.37 43.79 50.67
N ASN A 16 52.41 42.65 51.36
CA ASN A 16 51.46 41.56 51.21
C ASN A 16 50.09 42.05 51.72
N ARG A 17 49.27 42.57 50.81
CA ARG A 17 47.89 42.95 51.07
C ARG A 17 47.10 41.65 51.21
N ARG A 18 47.11 41.06 52.41
CA ARG A 18 46.15 40.01 52.80
C ARG A 18 44.76 40.57 52.54
N GLN A 19 44.16 40.17 51.43
CA GLN A 19 42.79 40.52 51.09
C GLN A 19 41.92 39.91 52.19
N ARG A 20 41.37 40.78 53.05
CA ARG A 20 40.39 40.38 54.04
C ARG A 20 39.14 40.04 53.27
N ILE A 21 38.94 38.75 53.01
CA ILE A 21 37.73 38.24 52.38
C ILE A 21 36.56 38.71 53.24
N THR A 22 35.72 39.57 52.68
CA THR A 22 34.58 40.13 53.40
C THR A 22 33.48 39.06 53.41
N GLY A 23 32.75 38.86 54.51
CA GLY A 23 31.75 37.78 54.60
C GLY A 23 30.72 37.78 53.45
N THR A 24 30.38 38.95 52.93
CA THR A 24 29.55 39.14 51.73
C THR A 24 30.16 38.55 50.45
N GLN A 25 31.48 38.58 50.28
CA GLN A 25 32.16 37.95 49.15
C GLN A 25 32.06 36.42 49.21
N VAL A 26 32.14 35.83 50.42
CA VAL A 26 31.97 34.38 50.61
C VAL A 26 30.55 33.96 50.26
N VAL A 27 29.54 34.70 50.71
CA VAL A 27 28.13 34.44 50.39
C VAL A 27 27.87 34.54 48.88
N PHE A 28 28.43 35.55 48.22
CA PHE A 28 28.29 35.71 46.78
C PHE A 28 28.90 34.54 46.00
N VAL A 29 30.12 34.12 46.36
CA VAL A 29 30.78 32.96 45.75
C VAL A 29 30.01 31.67 46.04
N ALA A 30 29.45 31.52 47.23
CA ALA A 30 28.63 30.36 47.58
C ALA A 30 27.34 30.27 46.73
N ILE A 31 26.62 31.38 46.56
CA ILE A 31 25.43 31.44 45.70
C ILE A 31 25.80 31.11 44.26
N LEU A 32 26.90 31.66 43.75
CA LEU A 32 27.37 31.40 42.38
C LEU A 32 27.77 29.93 42.19
N ALA A 33 28.46 29.34 43.17
CA ALA A 33 28.83 27.92 43.16
C ALA A 33 27.59 27.00 43.19
N ILE A 34 26.59 27.31 44.03
CA ILE A 34 25.33 26.57 44.10
C ILE A 34 24.56 26.70 42.77
N GLY A 35 24.48 27.91 42.21
CA GLY A 35 23.85 28.15 40.91
C GLY A 35 24.50 27.33 39.79
N LEU A 36 25.84 27.34 39.73
CA LEU A 36 26.59 26.57 38.73
C LEU A 36 26.38 25.05 38.90
N LEU A 37 26.38 24.54 40.14
CA LEU A 37 26.08 23.14 40.45
C LEU A 37 24.67 22.75 39.98
N LEU A 38 23.67 23.59 40.24
CA LEU A 38 22.30 23.35 39.82
C LEU A 38 22.18 23.31 38.29
N THR A 39 22.80 24.24 37.55
CA THR A 39 22.77 24.25 36.09
C THR A 39 23.35 22.96 35.49
N ILE A 40 24.49 22.48 36.00
CA ILE A 40 25.14 21.25 35.53
C ILE A 40 24.25 20.03 35.83
N ASN A 41 23.74 19.93 37.07
CA ASN A 41 22.97 18.78 37.51
C ASN A 41 21.58 18.72 36.84
N PHE A 42 20.95 19.87 36.62
CA PHE A 42 19.67 19.98 35.94
C PHE A 42 19.78 19.67 34.44
N SER A 43 20.87 20.13 33.80
CA SER A 43 21.17 19.80 32.39
C SER A 43 21.25 18.28 32.19
N ALA A 44 22.06 17.58 33.01
CA ALA A 44 22.23 16.13 32.91
C ALA A 44 20.94 15.32 33.21
N ARG A 45 19.99 15.88 33.97
CA ARG A 45 18.71 15.22 34.27
C ARG A 45 17.71 15.37 33.13
N ILE A 46 17.72 16.52 32.44
CA ILE A 46 16.86 16.77 31.27
C ILE A 46 17.25 15.89 30.08
N THR A 47 18.55 15.76 29.79
CA THR A 47 19.02 15.00 28.62
C THR A 47 18.68 13.51 28.74
N ARG A 48 18.82 12.93 29.94
CA ARG A 48 18.42 11.54 30.21
C ARG A 48 16.92 11.34 30.00
N GLY A 49 16.08 12.25 30.49
CA GLY A 49 14.63 12.16 30.31
C GLY A 49 14.18 12.26 28.84
N ARG A 50 14.91 12.96 27.98
CA ARG A 50 14.64 13.00 26.53
C ARG A 50 14.99 11.68 25.86
N ALA A 51 16.19 11.16 26.10
CA ALA A 51 16.63 9.88 25.54
C ALA A 51 15.67 8.72 25.86
N TYR A 52 15.14 8.64 27.08
CA TYR A 52 14.15 7.61 27.43
C TYR A 52 12.81 7.78 26.71
N ARG A 53 12.37 9.02 26.47
CA ARG A 53 11.13 9.27 25.71
C ARG A 53 11.30 8.90 24.25
N ASP A 54 12.43 9.27 23.65
CA ASP A 54 12.71 8.96 22.25
C ASP A 54 12.82 7.44 22.05
N LEU A 55 13.52 6.74 22.96
CA LEU A 55 13.59 5.28 22.96
C LEU A 55 12.20 4.66 23.11
N LYS A 56 11.37 5.17 24.03
CA LYS A 56 10.00 4.68 24.21
C LYS A 56 9.19 4.81 22.92
N ILE A 57 9.20 5.98 22.29
CA ILE A 57 8.49 6.24 21.03
C ILE A 57 8.97 5.29 19.93
N GLN A 58 10.29 5.08 19.82
CA GLN A 58 10.86 4.17 18.83
C GLN A 58 10.42 2.71 19.06
N VAL A 59 10.46 2.24 20.30
CA VAL A 59 10.06 0.88 20.66
C VAL A 59 8.57 0.68 20.44
N GLU A 60 7.72 1.62 20.87
CA GLU A 60 6.28 1.57 20.63
C GLU A 60 5.94 1.58 19.13
N GLY A 61 6.64 2.39 18.33
CA GLY A 61 6.50 2.38 16.87
C GLY A 61 6.86 1.03 16.26
N THR A 62 7.95 0.42 16.72
CA THR A 62 8.39 -0.90 16.26
C THR A 62 7.38 -1.99 16.63
N ILE A 63 6.84 -1.97 17.85
CA ILE A 63 5.81 -2.91 18.30
C ILE A 63 4.57 -2.80 17.42
N ASN A 64 4.09 -1.59 17.17
CA ASN A 64 2.90 -1.37 16.34
C ASN A 64 3.11 -1.87 14.90
N ALA A 65 4.30 -1.62 14.32
CA ALA A 65 4.63 -2.11 12.98
C ALA A 65 4.61 -3.65 12.93
N LEU A 66 5.27 -4.31 13.89
CA LEU A 66 5.32 -5.78 13.96
C LEU A 66 3.96 -6.41 14.22
N GLN A 67 3.12 -5.76 15.04
CA GLN A 67 1.76 -6.24 15.28
C GLN A 67 0.90 -6.18 14.01
N ASN A 68 0.99 -5.08 13.25
CA ASN A 68 0.29 -4.94 11.98
C ASN A 68 0.77 -5.97 10.96
N GLU A 69 2.08 -6.16 10.83
CA GLU A 69 2.66 -7.18 9.97
C GLU A 69 2.20 -8.59 10.37
N ASN A 70 2.17 -8.90 11.67
CA ASN A 70 1.70 -10.19 12.16
C ASN A 70 0.22 -10.44 11.82
N ILE A 71 -0.63 -9.41 11.91
CA ILE A 71 -2.04 -9.51 11.54
C ILE A 71 -2.17 -9.83 10.04
N GLN A 72 -1.43 -9.12 9.19
CA GLN A 72 -1.45 -9.36 7.73
C GLN A 72 -0.97 -10.77 7.39
N LEU A 73 0.17 -11.19 7.93
CA LEU A 73 0.71 -12.53 7.70
C LEU A 73 -0.23 -13.63 8.20
N ARG A 74 -0.95 -13.40 9.31
CA ARG A 74 -1.96 -14.36 9.79
C ARG A 74 -3.15 -14.47 8.84
N GLN A 75 -3.61 -13.35 8.27
CA GLN A 75 -4.69 -13.35 7.28
C GLN A 75 -4.25 -14.08 5.99
N GLU A 76 -3.03 -13.83 5.51
CA GLU A 76 -2.46 -14.55 4.38
C GLU A 76 -2.35 -16.05 4.66
N LEU A 77 -1.89 -16.42 5.85
CA LEU A 77 -1.76 -17.81 6.28
C LEU A 77 -3.13 -18.50 6.40
N GLU A 78 -4.15 -17.80 6.89
CA GLU A 78 -5.53 -18.31 6.97
C GLU A 78 -6.09 -18.54 5.56
N TYR A 79 -5.93 -17.57 4.67
CA TYR A 79 -6.33 -17.71 3.28
C TYR A 79 -5.62 -18.89 2.59
N ALA A 80 -4.29 -18.98 2.73
CA ALA A 80 -3.49 -20.04 2.11
C ALA A 80 -3.87 -21.45 2.61
N GLN A 81 -4.41 -21.57 3.82
CA GLN A 81 -4.91 -22.84 4.37
C GLN A 81 -6.38 -23.12 4.01
N SER A 82 -7.09 -22.17 3.42
CA SER A 82 -8.50 -22.32 3.07
C SER A 82 -8.70 -23.09 1.76
N ASP A 83 -9.87 -23.73 1.64
CA ASP A 83 -10.27 -24.41 0.39
C ASP A 83 -10.33 -23.43 -0.80
N ALA A 84 -10.63 -22.15 -0.55
CA ALA A 84 -10.67 -21.13 -1.60
C ALA A 84 -9.31 -20.93 -2.27
N ALA A 85 -8.21 -20.99 -1.51
CA ALA A 85 -6.86 -20.90 -2.09
C ALA A 85 -6.53 -22.16 -2.90
N VAL A 86 -6.95 -23.34 -2.44
CA VAL A 86 -6.79 -24.60 -3.19
C VAL A 86 -7.59 -24.56 -4.49
N GLU A 87 -8.82 -24.05 -4.45
CA GLU A 87 -9.69 -23.90 -5.62
C GLU A 87 -9.10 -22.90 -6.63
N GLU A 88 -8.64 -21.75 -6.15
CA GLU A 88 -8.00 -20.74 -7.00
C GLU A 88 -6.75 -21.31 -7.68
N TRP A 89 -5.95 -22.08 -6.94
CA TRP A 89 -4.79 -22.78 -7.48
C TRP A 89 -5.17 -23.83 -8.52
N ALA A 90 -6.18 -24.64 -8.19
CA ALA A 90 -6.69 -25.69 -9.05
C ALA A 90 -7.16 -25.12 -10.39
N HIS A 91 -7.89 -24.00 -10.37
CA HIS A 91 -8.40 -23.34 -11.58
C HIS A 91 -7.30 -22.61 -12.37
N ARG A 92 -6.42 -21.85 -11.70
CA ARG A 92 -5.43 -21.01 -12.39
C ARG A 92 -4.21 -21.79 -12.84
N GLU A 93 -3.59 -22.57 -11.96
CA GLU A 93 -2.33 -23.24 -12.23
C GLU A 93 -2.56 -24.66 -12.76
N ALA A 94 -3.43 -25.45 -12.11
CA ALA A 94 -3.65 -26.84 -12.48
C ALA A 94 -4.66 -27.04 -13.62
N LYS A 95 -5.39 -25.98 -14.02
CA LYS A 95 -6.48 -26.02 -15.03
C LYS A 95 -7.55 -27.08 -14.75
N MET A 96 -7.75 -27.40 -13.47
CA MET A 96 -8.81 -28.26 -13.00
C MET A 96 -10.12 -27.46 -12.90
N VAL A 97 -11.25 -28.16 -12.89
CA VAL A 97 -12.59 -27.57 -12.75
C VAL A 97 -13.44 -28.48 -11.87
N ARG A 98 -14.42 -27.91 -11.17
CA ARG A 98 -15.36 -28.69 -10.35
C ARG A 98 -16.35 -29.46 -11.24
N PRO A 99 -16.98 -30.52 -10.70
CA PRO A 99 -18.07 -31.19 -11.40
C PRO A 99 -19.17 -30.19 -11.79
N GLY A 100 -19.48 -30.12 -13.09
CA GLY A 100 -20.47 -29.19 -13.66
C GLY A 100 -19.90 -27.87 -14.19
N GLU A 101 -18.63 -27.57 -13.95
CA GLU A 101 -17.95 -26.43 -14.57
C GLU A 101 -17.38 -26.81 -15.96
N VAL A 102 -17.35 -25.84 -16.88
CA VAL A 102 -16.83 -26.02 -18.24
C VAL A 102 -15.59 -25.16 -18.42
N LEU A 103 -14.43 -25.80 -18.65
CA LEU A 103 -13.19 -25.09 -18.95
C LEU A 103 -13.23 -24.54 -20.38
N VAL A 104 -13.16 -23.21 -20.52
CA VAL A 104 -13.08 -22.54 -21.82
C VAL A 104 -11.65 -22.08 -22.08
N ILE A 105 -11.03 -22.62 -23.13
CA ILE A 105 -9.69 -22.21 -23.58
C ILE A 105 -9.86 -21.37 -24.85
N PRO A 106 -9.60 -20.06 -24.81
CA PRO A 106 -9.67 -19.22 -26.00
C PRO A 106 -8.53 -19.60 -26.96
N VAL A 107 -8.88 -20.05 -28.16
CA VAL A 107 -7.91 -20.33 -29.23
C VAL A 107 -7.73 -19.04 -30.05
N PRO A 108 -6.56 -18.37 -30.01
CA PRO A 108 -6.34 -17.17 -30.79
C PRO A 108 -6.45 -17.47 -32.28
N GLY A 109 -7.24 -16.68 -33.00
CA GLY A 109 -7.50 -16.86 -34.44
C GLY A 109 -8.75 -17.67 -34.79
N PHE A 110 -9.49 -18.18 -33.80
CA PHE A 110 -10.81 -18.80 -34.05
C PHE A 110 -11.86 -17.71 -34.31
N VAL A 111 -12.05 -17.35 -35.59
CA VAL A 111 -13.23 -16.61 -36.02
C VAL A 111 -14.42 -17.54 -35.93
N LEU A 112 -15.37 -17.24 -35.02
CA LEU A 112 -16.70 -17.84 -35.15
C LEU A 112 -17.19 -17.51 -36.57
N PRO A 113 -17.70 -18.48 -37.34
CA PRO A 113 -18.32 -18.15 -38.61
C PRO A 113 -19.40 -17.11 -38.33
N THR A 114 -19.31 -15.96 -39.02
CA THR A 114 -20.39 -14.98 -38.99
C THR A 114 -21.66 -15.74 -39.34
N PRO A 115 -22.71 -15.71 -38.48
CA PRO A 115 -23.95 -16.39 -38.80
C PRO A 115 -24.42 -15.88 -40.16
N THR A 116 -24.48 -16.78 -41.14
CA THR A 116 -24.98 -16.47 -42.48
C THR A 116 -26.36 -15.84 -42.28
N PRO A 117 -26.61 -14.59 -42.73
CA PRO A 117 -27.91 -13.98 -42.57
C PRO A 117 -28.95 -14.92 -43.19
N ARG A 118 -29.89 -15.38 -42.36
CA ARG A 118 -31.00 -16.20 -42.81
C ARG A 118 -31.72 -15.37 -43.88
N PRO A 119 -31.88 -15.86 -45.12
CA PRO A 119 -32.53 -15.09 -46.17
C PRO A 119 -33.92 -14.70 -45.67
N THR A 120 -34.16 -13.39 -45.58
CA THR A 120 -35.50 -12.86 -45.35
C THR A 120 -36.39 -13.43 -46.47
N PRO A 121 -37.52 -14.10 -46.15
CA PRO A 121 -38.42 -14.59 -47.18
C PRO A 121 -38.81 -13.43 -48.09
N ARG A 122 -38.40 -13.49 -49.35
CA ARG A 122 -38.84 -12.56 -50.37
C ARG A 122 -40.36 -12.80 -50.52
N PRO A 123 -41.21 -11.77 -50.45
CA PRO A 123 -42.61 -11.93 -50.83
C PRO A 123 -42.65 -12.55 -52.22
N LEU A 124 -43.29 -13.71 -52.36
CA LEU A 124 -43.51 -14.29 -53.68
C LEU A 124 -44.32 -13.27 -54.50
N PRO A 125 -43.97 -13.03 -55.78
CA PRO A 125 -44.87 -12.34 -56.69
C PRO A 125 -46.24 -13.02 -56.62
N ALA A 126 -47.31 -12.24 -56.55
CA ALA A 126 -48.66 -12.78 -56.66
C ALA A 126 -48.71 -13.66 -57.91
N GLU A 127 -49.04 -14.94 -57.71
CA GLU A 127 -49.26 -15.90 -58.77
C GLU A 127 -50.27 -15.30 -59.75
N PRO A 128 -49.98 -15.22 -61.06
CA PRO A 128 -50.98 -14.76 -62.02
C PRO A 128 -52.24 -15.63 -61.87
N GLU A 129 -53.41 -14.99 -61.79
CA GLU A 129 -54.70 -15.70 -61.72
C GLU A 129 -54.72 -16.81 -62.78
N ALA A 130 -54.79 -18.06 -62.30
CA ALA A 130 -54.87 -19.21 -63.18
C ALA A 130 -56.11 -19.05 -64.09
N PRO A 131 -56.03 -19.40 -65.37
CA PRO A 131 -57.19 -19.38 -66.24
C PRO A 131 -58.28 -20.29 -65.65
N ASP A 132 -59.51 -19.80 -65.64
CA ASP A 132 -60.70 -20.46 -65.06
C ASP A 132 -61.12 -21.63 -65.97
N VAL A 133 -60.29 -22.69 -66.01
CA VAL A 133 -60.54 -23.90 -66.77
C VAL A 133 -61.47 -24.80 -65.96
N PRO A 134 -62.62 -25.24 -66.52
CA PRO A 134 -63.51 -26.17 -65.85
C PRO A 134 -62.73 -27.40 -65.37
N PRO A 135 -62.97 -27.90 -64.14
CA PRO A 135 -62.23 -29.03 -63.60
C PRO A 135 -62.22 -30.27 -64.51
N ALA A 136 -63.28 -30.47 -65.29
CA ALA A 136 -63.39 -31.58 -66.24
C ALA A 136 -62.35 -31.50 -67.38
N ASP A 137 -62.11 -30.29 -67.91
CA ASP A 137 -61.16 -30.07 -69.01
C ASP A 137 -59.72 -30.25 -68.50
N LEU A 138 -59.45 -29.85 -67.26
CA LEU A 138 -58.17 -30.08 -66.60
C LEU A 138 -57.88 -31.58 -66.44
N TRP A 139 -58.86 -32.36 -65.95
CA TRP A 139 -58.69 -33.81 -65.82
C TRP A 139 -58.51 -34.51 -67.15
N TRP A 140 -59.26 -34.09 -68.18
CA TRP A 140 -59.14 -34.68 -69.51
C TRP A 140 -57.73 -34.49 -70.10
N SER A 141 -57.21 -33.27 -70.04
CA SER A 141 -55.87 -32.96 -70.55
C SER A 141 -54.77 -33.77 -69.85
N LEU A 142 -54.87 -34.01 -68.53
CA LEU A 142 -53.88 -34.79 -67.79
C LEU A 142 -53.76 -36.26 -68.24
N PHE A 143 -54.83 -36.85 -68.78
CA PHE A 143 -54.82 -38.25 -69.19
C PHE A 143 -54.67 -38.43 -70.70
N PHE A 144 -55.11 -37.47 -71.50
CA PHE A 144 -55.21 -37.62 -72.94
C PHE A 144 -54.37 -36.61 -73.75
N ASP A 145 -53.77 -35.60 -73.10
CA ASP A 145 -52.92 -34.57 -73.72
C ASP A 145 -53.57 -33.95 -75.00
N SER A 146 -54.91 -33.86 -75.01
CA SER A 146 -55.71 -33.35 -76.12
C SER A 146 -56.91 -32.55 -75.60
N ASP A 147 -57.48 -31.70 -76.44
CA ASP A 147 -58.72 -31.01 -76.11
C ASP A 147 -59.89 -32.01 -76.01
N PRO A 148 -60.83 -31.78 -75.08
CA PRO A 148 -61.98 -32.66 -74.93
C PRO A 148 -62.94 -32.55 -76.14
N PRO A 149 -63.63 -33.63 -76.52
CA PRO A 149 -64.45 -33.67 -77.73
C PRO A 149 -65.86 -33.06 -77.60
N TRP A 150 -66.13 -32.24 -76.57
CA TRP A 150 -67.45 -31.64 -76.30
C TRP A 150 -67.49 -30.13 -76.49
#